data_AF-A0AA38P435-F1
#
_entry.id   AF-A0AA38P435-F1
#
_cell.length_a   1.000
_cell.length_b   1.000
_cell.length_c   1.000
_cell.angle_alpha   90.00
_cell.angle_beta   90.00
_cell.angle_gamma   90.00
#
_symmetry.space_group_name_H-M   'P 1'
#
loop_
_entity.id
_entity.type
_entity.pdbx_description
1 polymer ?
#
loop_
_entity_poly.entity_id
_entity_poly.type
_entity_poly.pdbx_seq_one_letter_code
_entity_poly.pdbx_strand_id
1 'polypeptide(L)'
;METDIRALGDVVKGHQLLSQSLPSRGSETTKLLKQLNDLRWHSLFYICNDLWIGPSRDYLEDTKVSSKKVSRKAMAESLLSWRKHDISEAARFVWPHFTMKERSNPIAPWAPPLNLGSSGDVQYNRLTAQDREAAMKELAGEMNYQSAIRVGHVHRFLCQPLDDQDKLEKSLETATVDALKYVCLDINRIPLRPVSGNTTKAMLIEQLIHWVRFPNHITVTN
;
A
#
# COMPACT_ATOMS: atom_id res chain seq x y z
N MET A 1 -10.35 14.64 -15.55
CA MET A 1 -10.35 13.27 -14.99
C MET A 1 -10.88 13.43 -13.58
N GLU A 2 -12.13 13.05 -13.32
CA GLU A 2 -12.78 13.27 -12.02
C GLU A 2 -12.04 12.51 -10.92
N THR A 3 -11.69 13.20 -9.84
CA THR A 3 -11.08 12.63 -8.65
C THR A 3 -12.12 11.79 -7.92
N ASP A 4 -11.80 10.52 -7.64
CA ASP A 4 -12.73 9.58 -7.01
C ASP A 4 -12.35 9.37 -5.56
N ILE A 5 -12.68 10.36 -4.72
CA ILE A 5 -12.45 10.40 -3.26
C ILE A 5 -12.92 9.11 -2.58
N ARG A 6 -13.98 8.51 -3.13
CA ARG A 6 -14.57 7.31 -2.55
C ARG A 6 -13.61 6.11 -2.69
N ALA A 7 -12.65 6.12 -3.61
CA ALA A 7 -11.82 4.96 -3.95
C ALA A 7 -10.93 4.52 -2.77
N LEU A 8 -10.46 5.46 -1.96
CA LEU A 8 -9.72 5.16 -0.74
C LEU A 8 -10.62 4.54 0.34
N GLY A 9 -11.85 5.03 0.47
CA GLY A 9 -12.85 4.42 1.36
C GLY A 9 -13.09 2.94 1.05
N ASP A 10 -13.11 2.59 -0.24
CA ASP A 10 -13.20 1.20 -0.70
C ASP A 10 -11.92 0.40 -0.42
N VAL A 11 -10.72 1.01 -0.48
CA VAL A 11 -9.46 0.36 -0.09
C VAL A 11 -9.46 0.02 1.39
N VAL A 12 -9.77 0.99 2.26
CA VAL A 12 -9.87 0.77 3.71
C VAL A 12 -10.89 -0.29 4.03
N LYS A 13 -12.08 -0.23 3.40
CA LYS A 13 -13.12 -1.25 3.54
C LYS A 13 -12.62 -2.62 3.09
N GLY A 14 -11.89 -2.70 1.98
CA GLY A 14 -11.29 -3.94 1.48
C GLY A 14 -10.29 -4.54 2.47
N HIS A 15 -9.35 -3.74 3.01
CA HIS A 15 -8.43 -4.19 4.05
C HIS A 15 -9.18 -4.69 5.30
N GLN A 16 -10.22 -3.97 5.73
CA GLN A 16 -11.05 -4.38 6.88
C GLN A 16 -11.80 -5.70 6.65
N LEU A 17 -12.34 -5.90 5.44
CA LEU A 17 -13.02 -7.16 5.05
C LEU A 17 -12.04 -8.33 5.08
N LEU A 18 -10.84 -8.12 4.55
CA LEU A 18 -9.78 -9.14 4.50
C LEU A 18 -9.16 -9.43 5.87
N SER A 19 -9.18 -8.45 6.77
CA SER A 19 -8.67 -8.58 8.14
C SER A 19 -9.64 -9.31 9.09
N GLN A 20 -10.85 -9.65 8.65
CA GLN A 20 -11.81 -10.40 9.47
C GLN A 20 -11.36 -11.86 9.67
N SER A 21 -12.03 -12.56 10.60
CA SER A 21 -11.88 -14.00 10.78
C SER A 21 -12.13 -14.74 9.47
N LEU A 22 -11.39 -15.85 9.31
CA LEU A 22 -11.46 -16.69 8.14
C LEU A 22 -12.89 -17.21 7.94
N PRO A 23 -13.50 -17.09 6.75
CA PRO A 23 -14.81 -17.65 6.49
C PRO A 23 -14.77 -19.17 6.63
N SER A 24 -15.50 -19.69 7.62
CA SER A 24 -15.55 -21.10 7.98
C SER A 24 -16.66 -21.84 7.23
N ARG A 25 -17.71 -21.10 6.81
CA ARG A 25 -18.87 -21.64 6.10
C ARG A 25 -18.94 -21.18 4.66
N GLY A 26 -19.60 -21.97 3.81
CA GLY A 26 -19.87 -21.59 2.41
C GLY A 26 -20.64 -20.27 2.29
N SER A 27 -21.60 -20.01 3.19
CA SER A 27 -22.35 -18.75 3.22
C SER A 27 -21.49 -17.54 3.57
N GLU A 28 -20.52 -17.68 4.48
CA GLU A 28 -19.57 -16.62 4.84
C GLU A 28 -18.61 -16.32 3.68
N THR A 29 -18.18 -17.37 2.97
CA THR A 29 -17.35 -17.25 1.76
C THR A 29 -18.08 -16.46 0.68
N THR A 30 -19.33 -16.83 0.39
CA THR A 30 -20.16 -16.12 -0.60
C THR A 30 -20.43 -14.67 -0.20
N LYS A 31 -20.66 -14.42 1.10
CA LYS A 31 -20.86 -13.06 1.62
C LYS A 31 -19.61 -12.21 1.44
N LEU A 32 -18.43 -12.70 1.84
CA LEU A 32 -17.16 -11.98 1.67
C LEU A 32 -16.87 -11.70 0.19
N LEU A 33 -17.04 -12.69 -0.68
CA LEU A 33 -16.84 -12.51 -2.12
C LEU A 33 -17.75 -11.43 -2.69
N LYS A 34 -19.04 -11.43 -2.31
CA LYS A 34 -19.99 -10.39 -2.71
C LYS A 34 -19.51 -9.01 -2.25
N GLN A 35 -19.14 -8.88 -0.98
CA GLN A 35 -18.68 -7.61 -0.40
C GLN A 35 -17.41 -7.08 -1.07
N LEU A 36 -16.46 -7.96 -1.44
CA LEU A 36 -15.28 -7.60 -2.22
C LEU A 36 -15.66 -7.18 -3.64
N ASN A 37 -16.56 -7.91 -4.30
CA ASN A 37 -16.98 -7.61 -5.68
C ASN A 37 -17.81 -6.32 -5.80
N ASP A 38 -18.42 -5.89 -4.69
CA ASP A 38 -19.11 -4.60 -4.58
C ASP A 38 -18.14 -3.41 -4.53
N LEU A 39 -16.84 -3.64 -4.24
CA LEU A 39 -15.81 -2.60 -4.31
C LEU A 39 -15.55 -2.17 -5.76
N ARG A 40 -15.08 -0.94 -5.92
CA ARG A 40 -14.66 -0.44 -7.23
C ARG A 40 -13.40 -1.12 -7.74
N TRP A 41 -13.31 -1.19 -9.07
CA TRP A 41 -12.21 -1.86 -9.76
C TRP A 41 -10.84 -1.32 -9.34
N HIS A 42 -10.68 0.01 -9.28
CA HIS A 42 -9.41 0.64 -8.91
C HIS A 42 -8.97 0.33 -7.48
N SER A 43 -9.92 0.22 -6.55
CA SER A 43 -9.65 -0.13 -5.16
C SER A 43 -9.26 -1.60 -5.03
N LEU A 44 -9.95 -2.51 -5.72
CA LEU A 44 -9.56 -3.92 -5.81
C LEU A 44 -8.16 -4.08 -6.41
N PHE A 45 -7.90 -3.34 -7.49
CA PHE A 45 -6.61 -3.32 -8.17
C PHE A 45 -5.49 -2.83 -7.24
N TYR A 46 -5.74 -1.77 -6.48
CA TYR A 46 -4.82 -1.28 -5.46
C TYR A 46 -4.47 -2.37 -4.45
N ILE A 47 -5.48 -2.99 -3.83
CA ILE A 47 -5.27 -4.00 -2.77
C ILE A 47 -4.54 -5.23 -3.33
N CYS A 48 -4.88 -5.67 -4.54
CA CYS A 48 -4.18 -6.76 -5.21
C CYS A 48 -2.69 -6.42 -5.43
N ASN A 49 -2.39 -5.19 -5.84
CA ASN A 49 -1.00 -4.74 -6.00
C ASN A 49 -0.26 -4.66 -4.66
N ASP A 50 -0.91 -4.14 -3.61
CA ASP A 50 -0.35 -4.03 -2.26
C ASP A 50 0.03 -5.41 -1.70
N LEU A 51 -0.83 -6.40 -1.93
CA LEU A 51 -0.59 -7.79 -1.51
C LEU A 51 0.28 -8.61 -2.46
N TRP A 52 0.68 -8.04 -3.61
CA TRP A 52 1.37 -8.76 -4.67
C TRP A 52 0.62 -10.04 -5.11
N ILE A 53 -0.69 -9.94 -5.25
CA ILE A 53 -1.56 -11.04 -5.72
C ILE A 53 -2.34 -10.61 -6.96
N GLY A 54 -2.77 -11.58 -7.75
CA GLY A 54 -3.55 -11.29 -8.93
C GLY A 54 -4.15 -12.53 -9.56
N PRO A 55 -5.10 -12.33 -10.49
CA PRO A 55 -5.77 -13.43 -11.17
C PRO A 55 -4.87 -14.19 -12.17
N SER A 56 -3.69 -13.66 -12.49
CA SER A 56 -2.68 -14.35 -13.33
C SER A 56 -1.26 -13.96 -12.89
N ARG A 57 -0.24 -14.75 -13.29
CA ARG A 57 1.18 -14.40 -13.04
C ARG A 57 1.59 -13.12 -13.75
N ASP A 58 1.19 -12.98 -15.02
CA ASP A 58 1.48 -11.81 -15.85
C ASP A 58 0.87 -10.51 -15.30
N TYR A 59 -0.15 -10.61 -14.43
CA TYR A 59 -0.80 -9.48 -13.79
C TYR A 59 0.16 -8.55 -13.02
N LEU A 60 1.19 -9.13 -12.39
CA LEU A 60 2.09 -8.42 -11.48
C LEU A 60 3.31 -7.83 -12.20
N GLU A 61 3.64 -8.39 -13.37
CA GLU A 61 4.81 -8.02 -14.18
C GLU A 61 4.47 -6.93 -15.21
N ASP A 62 3.20 -6.80 -15.61
CA ASP A 62 2.77 -5.89 -16.66
C ASP A 62 2.58 -4.45 -16.12
N THR A 63 3.48 -3.53 -16.47
CA THR A 63 3.40 -2.11 -16.06
C THR A 63 2.21 -1.35 -16.67
N LYS A 64 1.49 -1.98 -17.62
CA LYS A 64 0.29 -1.45 -18.27
C LYS A 64 -0.86 -2.45 -18.19
N VAL A 65 -1.33 -2.75 -16.98
CA VAL A 65 -2.56 -3.54 -16.81
C VAL A 65 -3.75 -2.73 -17.32
N SER A 66 -4.33 -3.16 -18.44
CA SER A 66 -5.58 -2.61 -18.93
C SER A 66 -6.75 -3.15 -18.08
N SER A 67 -7.68 -2.27 -17.71
CA SER A 67 -8.95 -2.66 -17.08
C SER A 67 -9.77 -3.66 -17.90
N LYS A 68 -9.48 -3.80 -19.20
CA LYS A 68 -10.09 -4.82 -20.07
C LYS A 68 -9.52 -6.23 -19.87
N LYS A 69 -8.28 -6.36 -19.38
CA LYS A 69 -7.61 -7.66 -19.17
C LYS A 69 -8.04 -8.34 -17.88
N VAL A 70 -8.54 -7.59 -16.89
CA VAL A 70 -8.79 -8.09 -15.54
C VAL A 70 -10.16 -7.64 -15.05
N SER A 71 -11.02 -8.60 -14.69
CA SER A 71 -12.34 -8.30 -14.14
C SER A 71 -12.30 -8.06 -12.63
N ARG A 72 -13.27 -7.30 -12.11
CA ARG A 72 -13.46 -7.12 -10.65
C ARG A 72 -13.65 -8.46 -9.95
N LYS A 73 -14.45 -9.34 -10.55
CA LYS A 73 -14.72 -10.68 -10.04
C LYS A 73 -13.43 -11.48 -9.85
N ALA A 74 -12.55 -11.47 -10.85
CA ALA A 74 -11.28 -12.20 -10.79
C ALA A 74 -10.34 -11.66 -9.69
N MET A 75 -10.29 -10.34 -9.48
CA MET A 75 -9.53 -9.74 -8.37
C MET A 75 -10.13 -10.10 -7.01
N ALA A 76 -11.47 -10.01 -6.87
CA ALA A 76 -12.16 -10.39 -5.64
C ALA A 76 -11.96 -11.88 -5.28
N GLU A 77 -11.98 -12.76 -6.29
CA GLU A 77 -11.66 -14.19 -6.13
C GLU A 77 -10.21 -14.41 -5.70
N SER A 78 -9.26 -13.65 -6.28
CA SER A 78 -7.84 -13.71 -5.90
C SER A 78 -7.64 -13.28 -4.44
N LEU A 79 -8.27 -12.18 -4.02
CA LEU A 79 -8.24 -11.68 -2.63
C LEU A 79 -8.86 -12.68 -1.64
N LEU A 80 -9.97 -13.31 -2.02
CA LEU A 80 -10.59 -14.37 -1.22
C LEU A 80 -9.66 -15.59 -1.10
N SER A 81 -9.05 -16.00 -2.21
CA SER A 81 -8.10 -17.12 -2.23
C SER A 81 -6.92 -16.84 -1.31
N TRP A 82 -6.31 -15.66 -1.44
CA TRP A 82 -5.23 -15.19 -0.55
C TRP A 82 -5.64 -15.28 0.91
N ARG A 83 -6.84 -14.78 1.26
CA ARG A 83 -7.31 -14.82 2.66
C ARG A 83 -7.47 -16.25 3.20
N LYS A 84 -7.86 -17.21 2.34
CA LYS A 84 -8.10 -18.60 2.73
C LYS A 84 -6.85 -19.44 2.81
N HIS A 85 -5.94 -19.23 1.86
CA HIS A 85 -4.85 -20.16 1.61
C HIS A 85 -3.53 -19.61 2.10
N ASP A 86 -3.31 -18.30 1.98
CA ASP A 86 -1.98 -17.73 2.13
C ASP A 86 -1.74 -17.18 3.53
N ILE A 87 -2.80 -16.88 4.30
CA ILE A 87 -2.72 -16.30 5.65
C ILE A 87 -2.85 -17.35 6.75
N SER A 88 -1.96 -17.31 7.74
CA SER A 88 -1.88 -18.26 8.85
C SER A 88 -2.97 -18.01 9.90
N GLU A 89 -3.33 -16.75 10.12
CA GLU A 89 -4.32 -16.34 11.11
C GLU A 89 -5.74 -16.74 10.68
N ALA A 90 -6.34 -17.68 11.42
CA ALA A 90 -7.76 -17.99 11.30
C ALA A 90 -8.65 -16.90 11.93
N ALA A 91 -8.16 -16.22 12.96
CA ALA A 91 -8.84 -15.10 13.61
C ALA A 91 -8.68 -13.79 12.82
N ARG A 92 -9.32 -12.73 13.32
CA ARG A 92 -9.07 -11.36 12.84
C ARG A 92 -7.63 -10.94 13.09
N PHE A 93 -7.10 -10.09 12.22
CA PHE A 93 -5.79 -9.45 12.40
C PHE A 93 -5.89 -7.93 12.19
N VAL A 94 -4.82 -7.21 12.47
CA VAL A 94 -4.74 -5.76 12.26
C VAL A 94 -3.93 -5.54 11.00
N TRP A 95 -4.48 -4.92 9.97
CA TRP A 95 -3.72 -4.62 8.75
C TRP A 95 -2.53 -3.70 9.04
N PRO A 96 -1.33 -3.94 8.46
CA PRO A 96 -0.93 -5.06 7.59
C PRO A 96 -0.26 -6.22 8.37
N HIS A 97 -0.44 -6.29 9.68
CA HIS A 97 0.18 -7.29 10.55
C HIS A 97 -0.54 -8.63 10.42
N PHE A 98 -0.06 -9.46 9.50
CA PHE A 98 -0.49 -10.84 9.29
C PHE A 98 0.72 -11.73 8.93
N THR A 99 0.54 -13.04 8.98
CA THR A 99 1.59 -14.02 8.72
C THR A 99 1.23 -14.90 7.52
N MET A 100 2.00 -14.77 6.45
CA MET A 100 1.92 -15.60 5.26
C MET A 100 2.43 -17.02 5.58
N LYS A 101 1.77 -18.05 5.04
CA LYS A 101 2.12 -19.46 5.30
C LYS A 101 3.39 -19.91 4.57
N GLU A 102 3.47 -19.60 3.28
CA GLU A 102 4.50 -20.16 2.38
C GLU A 102 5.53 -19.12 1.91
N ARG A 103 5.19 -17.83 2.03
CA ARG A 103 6.07 -16.73 1.63
C ARG A 103 6.53 -15.99 2.86
N SER A 104 7.72 -15.41 2.80
CA SER A 104 8.06 -14.30 3.69
C SER A 104 6.94 -13.26 3.56
N ASN A 105 6.45 -12.76 4.68
CA ASN A 105 5.49 -11.66 4.68
C ASN A 105 5.99 -10.59 3.69
N PRO A 106 5.11 -10.03 2.83
CA PRO A 106 5.48 -8.81 2.14
C PRO A 106 6.01 -7.88 3.23
N ILE A 107 7.28 -7.50 3.11
CA ILE A 107 7.86 -6.63 4.12
C ILE A 107 6.95 -5.42 4.07
N ALA A 108 6.34 -5.10 5.20
CA ALA A 108 5.64 -3.87 5.41
C ALA A 108 6.54 -3.02 6.29
N PRO A 109 7.71 -2.51 5.81
CA PRO A 109 8.56 -1.66 6.65
C PRO A 109 7.87 -0.33 7.03
N TRP A 110 6.65 -0.15 6.55
CA TRP A 110 5.72 0.95 6.74
C TRP A 110 4.82 0.74 7.96
N ALA A 111 4.69 -0.51 8.41
CA ALA A 111 3.99 -0.88 9.61
C ALA A 111 5.00 -0.90 10.77
N PRO A 112 4.77 -0.15 11.86
CA PRO A 112 5.66 -0.18 13.01
C PRO A 112 5.82 -1.63 13.51
N PRO A 113 7.03 -2.14 13.74
CA PRO A 113 7.19 -3.40 14.43
C PRO A 113 6.50 -3.32 15.80
N LEU A 114 5.85 -4.41 16.22
CA LEU A 114 5.10 -4.47 17.48
C LEU A 114 5.99 -4.22 18.72
N ASN A 115 7.33 -4.20 18.61
CA ASN A 115 8.26 -3.84 19.68
C ASN A 115 9.61 -3.28 19.17
N LEU A 116 10.03 -2.18 19.81
CA LEU A 116 11.38 -1.63 20.12
C LEU A 116 12.55 -1.60 19.10
N GLY A 117 13.28 -0.47 19.10
CA GLY A 117 14.76 -0.43 18.96
C GLY A 117 15.33 0.64 18.01
N SER A 118 16.19 1.54 18.52
CA SER A 118 16.70 2.77 17.90
C SER A 118 17.95 2.63 16.98
N SER A 119 18.10 3.55 16.00
CA SER A 119 19.24 4.51 15.83
C SER A 119 19.74 4.79 14.38
N GLY A 120 19.60 6.03 13.84
CA GLY A 120 20.42 6.63 12.74
C GLY A 120 19.63 7.42 11.66
N ASP A 121 19.73 8.76 11.59
CA ASP A 121 18.60 9.66 11.24
C ASP A 121 18.60 10.37 9.86
N VAL A 122 17.41 10.46 9.24
CA VAL A 122 16.95 11.54 8.34
C VAL A 122 15.65 12.04 8.96
N GLN A 123 15.56 13.34 9.26
CA GLN A 123 14.42 13.91 9.98
C GLN A 123 13.12 13.86 9.16
N TYR A 124 12.03 13.36 9.76
CA TYR A 124 10.71 13.28 9.13
C TYR A 124 9.60 13.51 10.19
N ASN A 125 8.41 13.92 9.74
CA ASN A 125 7.27 14.11 10.64
C ASN A 125 6.51 12.79 10.81
N ARG A 126 6.56 12.21 12.02
CA ARG A 126 5.69 11.10 12.38
C ARG A 126 4.30 11.64 12.69
N LEU A 127 3.33 11.38 11.82
CA LEU A 127 1.95 11.80 12.04
C LEU A 127 1.28 10.94 13.11
N THR A 128 0.39 11.55 13.90
CA THR A 128 -0.54 10.80 14.75
C THR A 128 -1.50 9.99 13.86
N ALA A 129 -2.18 8.99 14.43
CA ALA A 129 -3.15 8.20 13.67
C ALA A 129 -4.28 9.09 13.08
N GLN A 130 -4.71 10.10 13.83
CA GLN A 130 -5.75 11.04 13.42
C GLN A 130 -5.26 12.00 12.33
N ASP A 131 -4.04 12.54 12.45
CA ASP A 131 -3.46 13.42 11.44
C ASP A 131 -3.17 12.68 10.14
N ARG A 132 -2.69 11.43 10.26
CA ARG A 132 -2.49 10.55 9.10
C ARG A 132 -3.82 10.27 8.40
N GLU A 133 -4.88 9.98 9.14
CA GLU A 133 -6.22 9.78 8.57
C GLU A 133 -6.72 11.05 7.86
N ALA A 134 -6.53 12.23 8.46
CA ALA A 134 -6.92 13.51 7.86
C ALA A 134 -6.12 13.81 6.57
N ALA A 135 -4.80 13.65 6.60
CA ALA A 135 -3.92 13.87 5.44
C ALA A 135 -4.22 12.88 4.31
N MET A 136 -4.49 11.62 4.64
CA MET A 136 -4.91 10.61 3.65
C MET A 136 -6.29 10.95 3.05
N LYS A 137 -7.23 11.48 3.84
CA LYS A 137 -8.52 11.96 3.32
C LYS A 137 -8.37 13.15 2.38
N GLU A 138 -7.47 14.08 2.68
CA GLU A 138 -7.18 15.24 1.81
C GLU A 138 -6.59 14.78 0.47
N LEU A 139 -5.57 13.91 0.51
CA LEU A 139 -4.97 13.32 -0.69
C LEU A 139 -5.95 12.46 -1.49
N ALA A 140 -6.97 11.87 -0.85
CA ALA A 140 -8.06 11.16 -1.55
C ALA A 140 -8.86 12.09 -2.45
N GLY A 141 -8.96 13.37 -2.06
CA GLY A 141 -9.48 14.46 -2.87
C GLY A 141 -8.81 14.62 -4.23
N GLU A 142 -7.52 14.27 -4.31
CA GLU A 142 -6.65 14.52 -5.47
C GLU A 142 -6.33 13.22 -6.25
N MET A 143 -6.74 12.06 -5.74
CA MET A 143 -6.42 10.77 -6.32
C MET A 143 -7.21 10.49 -7.61
N ASN A 144 -6.48 10.20 -8.68
CA ASN A 144 -7.03 9.74 -9.95
C ASN A 144 -6.47 8.36 -10.33
N TYR A 145 -6.99 7.79 -11.42
CA TYR A 145 -6.57 6.49 -11.95
C TYR A 145 -5.04 6.34 -12.08
N GLN A 146 -4.38 7.38 -12.61
CA GLN A 146 -2.93 7.36 -12.80
C GLN A 146 -2.22 7.36 -11.45
N SER A 147 -2.67 8.17 -10.48
CA SER A 147 -2.10 8.17 -9.13
C SER A 147 -2.21 6.79 -8.48
N ALA A 148 -3.36 6.11 -8.57
CA ALA A 148 -3.56 4.78 -7.98
C ALA A 148 -2.65 3.70 -8.58
N ILE A 149 -2.47 3.69 -9.90
CA ILE A 149 -1.50 2.78 -10.57
C ILE A 149 -0.08 3.07 -10.10
N ARG A 150 0.27 4.36 -10.02
CA ARG A 150 1.63 4.79 -9.67
C ARG A 150 1.95 4.51 -8.20
N VAL A 151 0.99 4.56 -7.29
CA VAL A 151 1.20 4.12 -5.90
C VAL A 151 1.61 2.65 -5.86
N GLY A 152 0.88 1.79 -6.57
CA GLY A 152 1.24 0.38 -6.71
C GLY A 152 2.65 0.21 -7.26
N HIS A 153 3.01 0.90 -8.34
CA HIS A 153 4.36 0.86 -8.90
C HIS A 153 5.44 1.30 -7.92
N VAL A 154 5.20 2.39 -7.17
CA VAL A 154 6.14 2.86 -6.16
C VAL A 154 6.35 1.78 -5.10
N HIS A 155 5.30 1.20 -4.52
CA HIS A 155 5.46 0.07 -3.58
C HIS A 155 6.25 -1.07 -4.21
N ARG A 156 6.02 -1.40 -5.49
CA ARG A 156 6.81 -2.45 -6.17
C ARG A 156 8.28 -2.10 -6.28
N PHE A 157 8.61 -0.88 -6.70
CA PHE A 157 10.00 -0.45 -6.82
C PHE A 157 10.71 -0.51 -5.48
N LEU A 158 10.03 -0.13 -4.40
CA LEU A 158 10.60 -0.15 -3.06
C LEU A 158 10.81 -1.57 -2.50
N CYS A 159 10.08 -2.57 -3.01
CA CYS A 159 10.23 -3.97 -2.61
C CYS A 159 11.21 -4.77 -3.49
N GLN A 160 11.79 -4.16 -4.55
CA GLN A 160 12.81 -4.82 -5.36
C GLN A 160 14.14 -4.90 -4.59
N PRO A 161 14.96 -5.95 -4.80
CA PRO A 161 16.33 -6.01 -4.27
C PRO A 161 17.10 -4.73 -4.63
N LEU A 162 17.76 -4.12 -3.64
CA LEU A 162 18.56 -2.90 -3.80
C LEU A 162 19.89 -3.17 -4.53
N ASP A 163 19.84 -3.83 -5.68
CA ASP A 163 21.05 -4.15 -6.47
C ASP A 163 21.61 -2.91 -7.18
N ASP A 164 20.76 -1.91 -7.44
CA ASP A 164 21.10 -0.66 -8.14
C ASP A 164 20.23 0.51 -7.65
N GLN A 165 20.84 1.42 -6.87
CA GLN A 165 20.16 2.61 -6.35
C GLN A 165 19.72 3.56 -7.47
N ASP A 166 20.56 3.77 -8.48
CA ASP A 166 20.28 4.72 -9.56
C ASP A 166 19.06 4.26 -10.36
N LYS A 167 18.87 2.93 -10.45
CA LYS A 167 17.68 2.32 -11.03
C LYS A 167 16.42 2.57 -10.19
N LEU A 168 16.51 2.51 -8.87
CA LEU A 168 15.38 2.80 -7.97
C LEU A 168 14.97 4.28 -8.09
N GLU A 169 15.93 5.20 -8.01
CA GLU A 169 15.68 6.64 -8.14
C GLU A 169 15.01 6.97 -9.48
N LYS A 170 15.59 6.52 -10.60
CA LYS A 170 14.99 6.68 -11.94
C LYS A 170 13.59 6.09 -12.03
N SER A 171 13.31 4.98 -11.35
CA SER A 171 11.98 4.37 -11.33
C SER A 171 10.97 5.23 -10.57
N LEU A 172 11.36 5.77 -9.40
CA LEU A 172 10.56 6.68 -8.58
C LEU A 172 10.32 8.02 -9.28
N GLU A 173 11.26 8.51 -10.08
CA GLU A 173 11.08 9.71 -10.92
C GLU A 173 9.92 9.57 -11.92
N THR A 174 9.54 8.35 -12.31
CA THR A 174 8.38 8.13 -13.18
C THR A 174 7.03 8.23 -12.47
N ALA A 175 7.01 8.26 -11.13
CA ALA A 175 5.80 8.36 -10.33
C ALA A 175 5.28 9.81 -10.28
N THR A 176 3.97 9.98 -10.04
CA THR A 176 3.40 11.31 -9.78
C THR A 176 3.75 11.76 -8.36
N VAL A 177 3.73 13.07 -8.13
CA VAL A 177 3.98 13.63 -6.78
C VAL A 177 2.97 13.08 -5.78
N ASP A 178 1.70 12.97 -6.16
CA ASP A 178 0.65 12.47 -5.28
C ASP A 178 0.88 11.00 -4.93
N ALA A 179 1.28 10.17 -5.90
CA ALA A 179 1.61 8.78 -5.62
C ALA A 179 2.76 8.64 -4.62
N LEU A 180 3.79 9.47 -4.75
CA LEU A 180 4.92 9.51 -3.82
C LEU A 180 4.48 9.99 -2.42
N LYS A 181 3.63 11.02 -2.34
CA LYS A 181 3.04 11.51 -1.08
C LYS A 181 2.19 10.43 -0.40
N TYR A 182 1.38 9.72 -1.17
CA TYR A 182 0.57 8.61 -0.69
C TYR A 182 1.42 7.55 -0.03
N VAL A 183 2.45 7.09 -0.72
CA VAL A 183 3.35 6.08 -0.17
C VAL A 183 4.08 6.61 1.06
N CYS A 184 4.58 7.86 1.02
CA CYS A 184 5.21 8.48 2.19
C CYS A 184 4.28 8.55 3.41
N LEU A 185 2.98 8.83 3.22
CA LEU A 185 1.98 8.81 4.30
C LEU A 185 1.66 7.40 4.78
N ASP A 186 1.52 6.47 3.84
CA ASP A 186 1.23 5.06 4.14
C ASP A 186 2.34 4.48 5.03
N ILE A 187 3.59 4.80 4.70
CA ILE A 187 4.77 4.43 5.49
C ILE A 187 5.06 5.33 6.70
N ASN A 188 4.22 6.34 6.93
CA ASN A 188 4.35 7.33 7.99
C ASN A 188 5.75 7.99 8.05
N ARG A 189 6.28 8.32 6.87
CA ARG A 189 7.55 9.02 6.64
C ARG A 189 7.33 10.21 5.71
N ILE A 190 6.46 11.15 6.06
CA ILE A 190 6.38 12.39 5.26
C ILE A 190 7.63 13.25 5.55
N PRO A 191 8.36 13.71 4.52
CA PRO A 191 9.49 14.61 4.71
C PRO A 191 9.06 15.85 5.49
N LEU A 192 9.94 16.36 6.35
CA LEU A 192 9.71 17.65 6.99
C LEU A 192 9.47 18.72 5.92
N ARG A 193 8.44 19.56 6.11
CA ARG A 193 8.27 20.72 5.22
C ARG A 193 9.44 21.66 5.45
N PRO A 194 10.17 22.03 4.39
CA PRO A 194 11.23 23.01 4.52
C PRO A 194 10.63 24.37 4.85
N VAL A 195 11.38 25.19 5.58
CA VAL A 195 10.97 26.57 5.96
C VAL A 195 10.63 27.42 4.72
N SER A 196 11.18 27.05 3.57
CA SER A 196 10.99 27.70 2.26
C SER A 196 9.71 27.29 1.50
N GLY A 197 8.88 26.37 2.01
CA GLY A 197 7.55 26.12 1.45
C GLY A 197 7.17 24.65 1.26
N ASN A 198 6.70 24.30 0.05
CA ASN A 198 6.03 23.03 -0.24
C ASN A 198 7.00 21.84 -0.35
N THR A 199 6.53 20.65 0.06
CA THR A 199 7.25 19.38 -0.13
C THR A 199 7.49 19.11 -1.62
N THR A 200 8.74 18.96 -2.02
CA THR A 200 9.10 18.71 -3.43
C THR A 200 9.12 17.22 -3.76
N LYS A 201 9.08 16.90 -5.06
CA LYS A 201 9.19 15.52 -5.55
C LYS A 201 10.50 14.85 -5.10
N ALA A 202 11.61 15.57 -5.22
CA ALA A 202 12.93 15.07 -4.85
C ALA A 202 12.98 14.67 -3.36
N MET A 203 12.40 15.48 -2.47
CA MET A 203 12.33 15.17 -1.04
C MET A 203 11.54 13.88 -0.76
N LEU A 204 10.45 13.64 -1.49
CA LEU A 204 9.66 12.41 -1.36
C LEU A 204 10.47 11.20 -1.84
N ILE A 205 11.16 11.31 -2.97
CA ILE A 205 11.99 10.23 -3.54
C ILE A 205 13.13 9.89 -2.57
N GLU A 206 13.87 10.89 -2.09
CA GLU A 206 14.96 10.72 -1.13
C GLU A 206 14.47 10.02 0.13
N GLN A 207 13.33 10.44 0.67
CA GLN A 207 12.73 9.85 1.86
C GLN A 207 12.33 8.37 1.67
N LEU A 208 11.81 8.00 0.50
CA LEU A 208 11.49 6.62 0.17
C LEU A 208 12.75 5.78 -0.01
N ILE A 209 13.77 6.28 -0.72
CA ILE A 209 15.06 5.59 -0.88
C ILE A 209 15.73 5.37 0.47
N HIS A 210 15.72 6.40 1.32
CA HIS A 210 16.24 6.30 2.68
C HIS A 210 15.51 5.23 3.48
N TRP A 211 14.17 5.17 3.38
CA TRP A 211 13.39 4.16 4.07
C TRP A 211 13.70 2.73 3.60
N VAL A 212 13.89 2.47 2.30
CA VAL A 212 14.26 1.11 1.83
C VAL A 212 15.63 0.69 2.35
N ARG A 213 16.58 1.61 2.40
CA ARG A 213 17.93 1.37 2.94
C ARG A 213 17.93 1.13 4.45
N PHE A 214 17.07 1.86 5.15
CA PHE A 214 17.08 1.97 6.60
C PHE A 214 15.68 1.74 7.20
N PRO A 215 15.06 0.57 6.98
CA PRO A 215 13.69 0.30 7.38
C PRO A 215 13.48 0.41 8.90
N ASN A 216 14.54 0.26 9.70
CA ASN A 216 14.50 0.27 11.17
C ASN A 216 14.91 1.59 11.82
N HIS A 217 15.10 2.68 11.06
CA HIS A 217 15.73 3.89 11.59
C HIS A 217 14.71 5.03 11.79
N ILE A 218 14.18 5.17 13.01
CA ILE A 218 13.24 6.22 13.46
C ILE A 218 13.68 6.75 14.82
N THR A 219 13.94 8.04 14.93
CA THR A 219 14.05 8.78 16.21
C THR A 219 12.96 9.85 16.29
N VAL A 220 12.28 9.93 17.43
CA VAL A 220 11.36 11.04 17.75
C VAL A 220 12.15 12.00 18.64
N THR A 221 12.47 13.18 18.16
CA THR A 221 12.81 14.32 19.03
C THR A 221 11.51 14.82 19.66
N ASN A 222 11.41 14.74 20.99
CA ASN A 222 10.38 15.42 21.78
C ASN A 222 10.50 16.93 21.66
#